data_AF-A0A397FTI8-F1
#
_entry.id   AF-A0A397FTI8-F1
#
_cell.length_a   1.000
_cell.length_b   1.000
_cell.length_c   1.000
_cell.angle_alpha   90.00
_cell.angle_beta   90.00
_cell.angle_gamma   90.00
#
_symmetry.space_group_name_H-M   'P 1'
#
loop_
_entity.id
_entity.type
_entity.pdbx_description
1 polymer ?
#
loop_
_entity_poly.entity_id
_entity_poly.type
_entity_poly.pdbx_seq_one_letter_code
_entity_poly.pdbx_strand_id
1 'polypeptide(L)'
;MERDEAVKILELASQATNLDIKKAYRRLSLLWHPDKYEQNPAKHLAKSKKEAEAKMKEINRAYGILTEKVKKINNDSEISDNDIWLAKTKIEVALEIFDLDYEDVFEEGDNDYLEMLNKCQTKQELDDQVQKLLLTI
;
A
#
# COMPACT_ATOMS: atom_id res chain seq x y z
N MET A 1 -7.30 -1.11 21.58
CA MET A 1 -5.95 -0.85 21.07
C MET A 1 -5.66 0.62 21.34
N GLU A 2 -4.65 0.86 22.17
CA GLU A 2 -4.21 2.20 22.55
C GLU A 2 -3.28 2.77 21.48
N ARG A 3 -3.05 4.09 21.51
CA ARG A 3 -2.15 4.75 20.54
C ARG A 3 -0.74 4.16 20.58
N ASP A 4 -0.20 3.90 21.77
CA ASP A 4 1.14 3.32 21.99
C ASP A 4 1.28 1.92 21.38
N GLU A 5 0.23 1.09 21.53
CA GLU A 5 0.17 -0.24 20.93
C GLU A 5 0.11 -0.18 19.39
N ALA A 6 -0.59 0.80 18.83
CA ALA A 6 -0.61 1.03 17.39
C ALA A 6 0.76 1.45 16.84
N VAL A 7 1.54 2.27 17.57
CA VAL A 7 2.90 2.64 17.16
C VAL A 7 3.82 1.42 17.16
N LYS A 8 3.66 0.54 18.14
CA LYS A 8 4.41 -0.71 18.27
C LYS A 8 4.09 -1.71 17.16
N ILE A 9 2.83 -1.81 16.74
CA ILE A 9 2.41 -2.65 15.59
C ILE A 9 3.02 -2.16 14.29
N LEU A 10 3.17 -0.84 14.13
CA LEU A 10 3.87 -0.25 12.99
C LEU A 10 5.41 -0.26 13.12
N GLU A 11 5.95 -0.90 14.16
CA GLU A 11 7.40 -0.94 14.46
C GLU A 11 8.04 0.46 14.56
N LEU A 12 7.28 1.41 15.12
CA LEU A 12 7.67 2.79 15.29
C LEU A 12 7.96 3.13 16.76
N ALA A 13 8.75 4.17 17.00
CA ALA A 13 8.98 4.70 18.35
C ALA A 13 7.76 5.51 18.84
N SER A 14 7.49 5.56 20.16
CA SER A 14 6.34 6.27 20.75
C SER A 14 6.22 7.75 20.36
N GLN A 15 7.30 8.37 19.87
CA GLN A 15 7.36 9.74 19.35
C GLN A 15 7.36 9.85 17.80
N ALA A 16 6.94 8.81 17.10
CA ALA A 16 6.89 8.80 15.64
C ALA A 16 5.92 9.87 15.10
N THR A 17 6.35 10.56 14.04
CA THR A 17 5.54 11.59 13.39
C THR A 17 4.52 11.00 12.43
N ASN A 18 3.53 11.78 11.98
CA ASN A 18 2.56 11.33 10.97
C ASN A 18 3.24 10.86 9.67
N LEU A 19 4.39 11.45 9.32
CA LEU A 19 5.20 11.01 8.17
C LEU A 19 5.78 9.62 8.40
N ASP A 20 6.30 9.35 9.61
CA ASP A 20 6.83 8.04 9.98
C ASP A 20 5.73 6.98 10.02
N ILE A 21 4.54 7.34 10.54
CA ILE A 21 3.35 6.48 10.56
C ILE A 21 2.95 6.07 9.14
N LYS A 22 2.89 7.04 8.21
CA LYS A 22 2.64 6.75 6.80
C LYS A 22 3.74 5.86 6.21
N LYS A 23 5.02 6.18 6.42
CA LYS A 23 6.15 5.38 5.88
C LYS A 23 6.17 3.94 6.40
N ALA A 24 5.90 3.74 7.69
CA ALA A 24 5.88 2.41 8.29
C ALA A 24 4.69 1.58 7.81
N TYR A 25 3.50 2.18 7.77
CA TYR A 25 2.31 1.55 7.18
C TYR A 25 2.60 1.07 5.75
N ARG A 26 3.15 1.97 4.94
CA ARG A 26 3.58 1.72 3.57
C ARG A 26 4.51 0.51 3.46
N ARG A 27 5.60 0.49 4.24
CA ARG A 27 6.56 -0.63 4.26
C ARG A 27 5.91 -1.96 4.67
N LEU A 28 5.07 -1.93 5.70
CA LEU A 28 4.44 -3.13 6.25
C LEU A 28 3.34 -3.69 5.33
N SER A 29 2.58 -2.84 4.66
CA SER A 29 1.57 -3.28 3.69
C SER A 29 2.17 -4.04 2.50
N LEU A 30 3.39 -3.72 2.09
CA LEU A 30 4.13 -4.50 1.08
C LEU A 30 4.59 -5.85 1.62
N LEU A 31 5.04 -5.87 2.87
CA LEU A 31 5.53 -7.07 3.53
C LEU A 31 4.42 -8.11 3.75
N TRP A 32 3.24 -7.63 4.16
CA TRP A 32 2.11 -8.48 4.56
C TRP A 32 1.00 -8.56 3.49
N HIS A 33 1.30 -8.24 2.22
CA HIS A 33 0.31 -8.31 1.15
C HIS A 33 -0.05 -9.79 0.84
N PRO A 34 -1.33 -10.20 0.96
CA PRO A 34 -1.74 -11.61 0.83
C PRO A 34 -1.60 -12.14 -0.60
N ASP A 35 -1.59 -11.25 -1.59
CA ASP A 35 -1.44 -11.58 -3.01
C ASP A 35 -0.01 -12.01 -3.38
N LYS A 36 1.01 -11.39 -2.74
CA LYS A 36 2.42 -11.63 -3.03
C LYS A 36 3.13 -12.49 -1.99
N TYR A 37 2.37 -13.14 -1.10
CA TYR A 37 2.92 -14.02 -0.05
C TYR A 37 3.83 -15.14 -0.60
N GLU A 38 3.53 -15.66 -1.79
CA GLU A 38 4.33 -16.73 -2.41
C GLU A 38 5.66 -16.26 -3.01
N GLN A 39 5.77 -14.98 -3.40
CA GLN A 39 6.90 -14.38 -4.12
C GLN A 39 7.70 -13.35 -3.30
N ASN A 40 7.23 -12.99 -2.10
CA ASN A 40 7.92 -12.02 -1.25
C ASN A 40 9.20 -12.63 -0.61
N PRO A 41 10.39 -12.03 -0.72
CA PRO A 41 11.59 -12.50 -0.02
C PRO A 41 11.43 -12.53 1.52
N ALA A 42 10.43 -11.83 2.07
CA ALA A 42 10.03 -11.90 3.46
C ALA A 42 9.14 -13.10 3.82
N LYS A 43 8.96 -14.08 2.93
CA LYS A 43 8.20 -15.32 3.17
C LYS A 43 8.63 -16.08 4.43
N HIS A 44 9.84 -15.84 4.92
CA HIS A 44 10.32 -16.36 6.20
C HIS A 44 9.61 -15.75 7.43
N LEU A 45 9.04 -14.55 7.32
CA LEU A 45 8.41 -13.79 8.43
C LEU A 45 6.94 -14.14 8.65
N ALA A 46 6.29 -14.78 7.67
CA ALA A 46 4.88 -15.12 7.70
C ALA A 46 4.74 -16.57 7.24
N LYS A 47 4.08 -17.45 7.98
CA LYS A 47 3.98 -18.90 7.65
C LYS A 47 2.81 -19.24 6.72
N SER A 48 1.89 -18.29 6.48
CA SER A 48 0.78 -18.47 5.55
C SER A 48 0.15 -17.15 5.11
N LYS A 49 -0.54 -17.14 3.96
CA LYS A 49 -1.38 -16.02 3.46
C LYS A 49 -2.37 -15.52 4.53
N LYS A 50 -2.84 -16.43 5.39
CA LYS A 50 -3.75 -16.14 6.52
C LYS A 50 -3.09 -15.28 7.62
N GLU A 51 -1.81 -15.50 7.90
CA GLU A 51 -1.05 -14.65 8.84
C GLU A 51 -0.74 -13.29 8.24
N ALA A 52 -0.46 -13.24 6.93
CA ALA A 52 -0.31 -11.99 6.21
C ALA A 52 -1.59 -11.14 6.26
N GLU A 53 -2.75 -11.76 6.02
CA GLU A 53 -4.04 -11.08 6.15
C GLU A 53 -4.32 -10.62 7.59
N ALA A 54 -4.01 -11.45 8.59
CA ALA A 54 -4.18 -11.10 10.00
C ALA A 54 -3.29 -9.90 10.40
N LYS A 55 -2.02 -9.91 9.98
CA LYS A 55 -1.08 -8.82 10.22
C LYS A 55 -1.46 -7.55 9.48
N MET A 56 -1.86 -7.65 8.23
CA MET A 56 -2.36 -6.53 7.44
C MET A 56 -3.59 -5.89 8.11
N LYS A 57 -4.50 -6.70 8.68
CA LYS A 57 -5.63 -6.21 9.48
C LYS A 57 -5.19 -5.47 10.74
N GLU A 58 -4.17 -5.95 11.45
CA GLU A 58 -3.59 -5.24 12.60
C GLU A 58 -2.95 -3.91 12.18
N ILE A 59 -2.18 -3.90 11.10
CA ILE A 59 -1.52 -2.70 10.53
C ILE A 59 -2.55 -1.65 10.12
N ASN A 60 -3.63 -2.07 9.45
CA ASN A 60 -4.75 -1.19 9.09
C ASN A 60 -5.44 -0.59 10.32
N ARG A 61 -5.69 -1.41 11.37
CA ARG A 61 -6.28 -0.91 12.63
C ARG A 61 -5.36 0.08 13.33
N ALA A 62 -4.07 -0.23 13.43
CA ALA A 62 -3.07 0.63 14.04
C ALA A 62 -2.97 1.98 13.31
N TYR A 63 -2.84 1.95 11.99
CA TYR A 63 -2.85 3.17 11.17
C TYR A 63 -4.14 3.95 11.33
N GLY A 64 -5.30 3.28 11.35
CA GLY A 64 -6.61 3.90 11.61
C GLY A 64 -6.61 4.69 12.91
N ILE A 65 -6.18 4.11 14.04
CA ILE A 65 -6.16 4.77 15.35
C ILE A 65 -5.17 5.95 15.40
N LEU A 66 -4.01 5.79 14.76
CA LEU A 66 -2.99 6.85 14.71
C LEU A 66 -3.45 8.03 13.84
N THR A 67 -4.13 7.72 12.74
CA THR A 67 -4.67 8.69 11.79
C THR A 67 -6.09 9.15 12.12
N GLU A 68 -6.80 8.57 13.08
CA GLU A 68 -8.20 8.92 13.40
C GLU A 68 -8.32 10.37 13.92
N LYS A 69 -7.27 10.84 14.61
CA LYS A 69 -7.15 12.27 14.98
C LYS A 69 -7.05 13.18 13.74
N VAL A 70 -6.61 12.66 12.61
CA VAL A 70 -6.49 13.34 11.31
C VAL A 70 -7.72 13.11 10.42
N LYS A 71 -8.35 11.93 10.47
CA LYS A 71 -9.55 11.58 9.68
C LYS A 71 -10.78 12.42 9.97
N LYS A 72 -10.91 13.05 11.14
CA LYS A 72 -11.99 14.04 11.35
C LYS A 72 -11.95 15.23 10.38
N ILE A 73 -10.84 15.42 9.66
CA ILE A 73 -10.66 16.53 8.72
C ILE A 73 -10.91 16.10 7.27
N ASN A 74 -10.69 14.82 6.92
CA ASN A 74 -10.75 14.37 5.52
C ASN A 74 -11.80 13.26 5.36
N ASN A 75 -12.91 13.62 4.69
CA ASN A 75 -14.03 12.75 4.37
C ASN A 75 -13.59 11.48 3.62
N ASP A 76 -14.23 10.35 3.92
CA ASP A 76 -13.87 8.99 3.47
C ASP A 76 -14.07 8.76 1.94
N SER A 77 -14.55 9.79 1.23
CA SER A 77 -14.94 9.77 -0.19
C SER A 77 -13.82 10.16 -1.17
N GLU A 78 -12.74 10.79 -0.71
CA GLU A 78 -11.63 11.24 -1.57
C GLU A 78 -10.46 10.25 -1.52
N ILE A 79 -9.83 10.01 -2.68
CA ILE A 79 -8.57 9.26 -2.75
C ILE A 79 -7.53 9.98 -1.89
N SER A 80 -6.90 9.24 -0.97
CA SER A 80 -5.77 9.78 -0.21
C SER A 80 -4.46 9.54 -0.94
N ASP A 81 -3.45 10.36 -0.66
CA ASP A 81 -2.06 10.14 -1.12
C ASP A 81 -1.55 8.72 -0.79
N ASN A 82 -2.13 8.08 0.23
CA ASN A 82 -1.77 6.73 0.63
C ASN A 82 -2.36 5.68 -0.31
N ASP A 83 -3.56 5.92 -0.84
CA ASP A 83 -4.21 5.04 -1.80
C ASP A 83 -3.45 5.08 -3.14
N ILE A 84 -3.10 6.27 -3.64
CA ILE A 84 -2.29 6.45 -4.86
C ILE A 84 -0.91 5.79 -4.69
N TRP A 85 -0.29 6.00 -3.53
CA TRP A 85 1.00 5.37 -3.24
C TRP A 85 0.91 3.84 -3.21
N LEU A 86 -0.14 3.28 -2.60
CA LEU A 86 -0.33 1.83 -2.53
C LEU A 86 -0.58 1.25 -3.92
N ALA A 87 -1.37 1.94 -4.74
CA ALA A 87 -1.60 1.63 -6.14
C ALA A 87 -0.30 1.60 -6.94
N LYS A 88 0.49 2.68 -6.87
CA LYS A 88 1.81 2.78 -7.51
C LYS A 88 2.71 1.61 -7.10
N THR A 89 2.78 1.33 -5.81
CA THR A 89 3.71 0.31 -5.31
C THR A 89 3.29 -1.10 -5.72
N LYS A 90 1.98 -1.38 -5.85
CA LYS A 90 1.51 -2.68 -6.37
C LYS A 90 2.06 -2.95 -7.77
N ILE A 91 2.08 -1.93 -8.62
CA ILE A 91 2.58 -1.97 -10.01
C ILE A 91 4.10 -2.09 -10.03
N GLU A 92 4.83 -1.27 -9.27
CA GLU A 92 6.30 -1.33 -9.18
C GLU A 92 6.78 -2.70 -8.73
N VAL A 93 6.16 -3.27 -7.69
CA VAL A 93 6.50 -4.61 -7.22
C VAL A 93 6.08 -5.68 -8.24
N ALA A 94 5.12 -5.41 -9.13
CA ALA A 94 4.72 -6.39 -10.15
C ALA A 94 5.79 -6.44 -11.24
N LEU A 95 6.23 -5.28 -11.75
CA LEU A 95 7.35 -5.18 -12.67
C LEU A 95 8.61 -5.86 -12.13
N GLU A 96 9.00 -5.59 -10.88
CA GLU A 96 10.17 -6.20 -10.24
C GLU A 96 10.06 -7.73 -10.12
N ILE A 97 8.85 -8.26 -9.94
CA ILE A 97 8.63 -9.71 -9.83
C ILE A 97 8.76 -10.42 -11.17
N PHE A 98 8.26 -9.81 -12.24
CA PHE A 98 8.29 -10.39 -13.56
C PHE A 98 9.62 -10.13 -14.30
N ASP A 99 10.58 -9.47 -13.64
CA ASP A 99 11.85 -9.04 -14.23
C ASP A 99 11.60 -8.22 -15.51
N LEU A 100 10.54 -7.40 -15.46
CA LEU A 100 10.10 -6.57 -16.57
C LEU A 100 10.60 -5.15 -16.37
N ASP A 101 11.32 -4.65 -17.37
CA ASP A 101 11.69 -3.25 -17.41
C ASP A 101 10.44 -2.42 -17.71
N TYR A 102 10.34 -1.29 -17.00
CA TYR A 102 9.23 -0.36 -17.11
C TYR A 102 8.92 0.04 -18.57
N GLU A 103 9.99 0.26 -19.35
CA GLU A 103 9.97 0.69 -20.75
C GLU A 103 9.43 -0.40 -21.70
N ASP A 104 9.50 -1.67 -21.31
CA ASP A 104 9.01 -2.80 -22.13
C ASP A 104 7.50 -3.02 -21.98
N VAL A 105 6.94 -2.70 -20.81
CA VAL A 105 5.51 -2.90 -20.51
C VAL A 105 4.68 -1.66 -20.82
N PHE A 106 5.27 -0.49 -20.59
CA PHE A 106 4.62 0.80 -20.80
C PHE A 106 5.34 1.51 -21.95
N GLU A 107 4.83 1.36 -23.18
CA GLU A 107 5.37 2.02 -24.37
C GLU A 107 5.57 3.53 -24.12
N GLU A 108 6.72 4.08 -24.52
CA GLU A 108 7.01 5.52 -24.45
C GLU A 108 5.98 6.33 -25.26
N GLY A 109 4.93 6.80 -24.59
CA GLY A 109 3.94 7.72 -25.15
C GLY A 109 2.64 7.77 -24.35
N ASP A 110 2.28 8.97 -23.86
CA ASP A 110 1.01 9.38 -23.22
C ASP A 110 0.40 8.50 -22.09
N ASN A 111 1.04 7.39 -21.71
CA ASN A 111 0.50 6.41 -20.76
C ASN A 111 1.36 6.33 -19.49
N ASP A 112 1.70 7.50 -18.93
CA ASP A 112 2.28 7.56 -17.59
C ASP A 112 1.24 7.06 -16.59
N TYR A 113 1.41 5.81 -16.16
CA TYR A 113 0.56 5.20 -15.14
C TYR A 113 0.54 6.05 -13.86
N LEU A 114 1.60 6.80 -13.53
CA LEU A 114 1.60 7.72 -12.41
C LEU A 114 0.61 8.86 -12.64
N GLU A 115 0.59 9.45 -13.84
CA GLU A 115 -0.37 10.49 -14.19
C GLU A 115 -1.80 9.94 -14.20
N MET A 116 -2.01 8.71 -14.69
CA MET A 116 -3.30 8.03 -14.65
C MET A 116 -3.79 7.79 -13.22
N LEU A 117 -2.93 7.28 -12.33
CA LEU A 117 -3.28 7.06 -10.91
C LEU A 117 -3.54 8.37 -10.16
N ASN A 118 -2.84 9.46 -10.51
CA ASN A 118 -3.05 10.78 -9.91
C ASN A 118 -4.33 11.48 -10.43
N LYS A 119 -4.83 11.09 -11.61
CA LYS A 119 -6.10 11.59 -12.17
C LYS A 119 -7.34 10.92 -11.58
N CYS A 120 -7.18 9.77 -10.93
CA CYS A 120 -8.30 9.10 -10.28
C CYS A 120 -8.92 10.00 -9.22
N GLN A 121 -10.26 10.00 -9.14
CA GLN A 121 -11.00 10.79 -8.14
C GLN A 121 -11.62 9.93 -7.03
N THR A 122 -11.87 8.65 -7.32
CA THR A 122 -12.50 7.71 -6.37
C THR A 122 -11.67 6.45 -6.14
N LYS A 123 -11.70 5.90 -4.93
CA LYS A 123 -10.96 4.66 -4.59
C LYS A 123 -11.32 3.49 -5.51
N GLN A 124 -12.56 3.42 -5.97
CA GLN A 124 -13.02 2.39 -6.91
C GLN A 124 -12.30 2.53 -8.26
N GLU A 125 -12.29 3.75 -8.82
CA GLU A 125 -11.61 4.03 -10.08
C GLU A 125 -10.10 3.75 -10.00
N LEU A 126 -9.47 4.11 -8.88
CA LEU A 126 -8.06 3.82 -8.65
C LEU A 126 -7.78 2.31 -8.62
N ASP A 127 -8.63 1.52 -7.94
CA ASP A 127 -8.45 0.06 -7.87
C ASP A 127 -8.66 -0.61 -9.23
N ASP A 128 -9.70 -0.20 -9.98
CA ASP A 128 -9.96 -0.67 -11.35
C ASP A 128 -8.76 -0.38 -12.29
N GLN A 129 -8.19 0.82 -12.23
CA GLN A 129 -7.01 1.19 -13.02
C GLN A 129 -5.78 0.36 -12.65
N VAL A 130 -5.55 0.13 -11.36
CA VAL A 130 -4.45 -0.73 -10.89
C VAL A 130 -4.64 -2.16 -11.37
N GLN A 131 -5.84 -2.73 -11.27
CA GLN A 131 -6.11 -4.08 -11.75
C GLN A 131 -5.85 -4.20 -13.25
N LYS A 132 -6.28 -3.21 -14.04
CA LYS A 132 -6.04 -3.19 -15.48
C LYS A 132 -4.54 -3.18 -15.83
N LEU A 133 -3.75 -2.38 -15.12
CA LEU A 133 -2.29 -2.35 -15.28
C LEU A 133 -1.64 -3.68 -14.86
N LEU A 134 -2.07 -4.25 -13.73
CA LEU A 134 -1.57 -5.53 -13.25
C LEU A 134 -1.91 -6.71 -14.16
N LEU A 135 -2.98 -6.62 -14.97
CA LEU A 135 -3.31 -7.61 -16.00
C LEU A 135 -2.50 -7.43 -17.29
N THR A 136 -1.82 -6.29 -17.45
CA THR A 136 -0.97 -5.97 -18.61
C THR A 136 0.49 -6.39 -18.36
N ILE A 137 0.91 -6.41 -17.10
CA ILE A 137 2.18 -6.95 -16.58
C ILE A 137 2.11 -8.48 -16.51
#